data_AF-A0A1A8NSZ2-F1
#
_entry.id   AF-A0A1A8NSZ2-F1
#
_cell.length_a   1.000
_cell.length_b   1.000
_cell.length_c   1.000
_cell.angle_alpha   90.00
_cell.angle_beta   90.00
_cell.angle_gamma   90.00
#
_symmetry.space_group_name_H-M   'P 1'
#
loop_
_entity.id
_entity.type
_entity.pdbx_description
1 polymer ?
#
loop_
_entity_poly.entity_id
_entity_poly.type
_entity_poly.pdbx_seq_one_letter_code
_entity_poly.pdbx_strand_id
1 'polypeptide(L)'
;FLILCEEHFSGQKLSAESMEPALELFHELIENTPSSKNHKQRSWPSVGDFIRSEVRRRAAKRWNDKDKNTRKLLLGAIDTMLKEECCASATHSMDTLDLVGFSMYENIEGVDCTFPRGFEGLINSLMSELPPDIV
;
A
#
# COMPACT_ATOMS: atom_id res chain seq x y z
N PHE A 1 -7.26 -5.85 8.36
CA PHE A 1 -6.45 -7.01 7.96
C PHE A 1 -5.38 -7.25 9.01
N LEU A 2 -5.25 -8.48 9.52
CA LEU A 2 -4.22 -8.85 10.50
C LEU A 2 -2.86 -8.84 9.80
N ILE A 3 -2.03 -7.86 10.13
CA ILE A 3 -0.65 -7.80 9.70
C ILE A 3 0.11 -8.96 10.37
N LEU A 4 0.43 -10.00 9.61
CA LEU A 4 1.48 -10.96 9.94
C LEU A 4 2.77 -10.44 9.30
N CYS A 5 3.75 -10.11 10.15
CA CYS A 5 5.08 -9.76 9.70
C CYS A 5 6.09 -10.75 10.32
N GLU A 6 6.40 -11.81 9.59
CA GLU A 6 7.70 -12.49 9.67
C GLU A 6 8.70 -11.48 9.07
N GLU A 7 9.65 -10.89 9.80
CA GLU A 7 10.83 -11.58 10.33
C GLU A 7 11.46 -10.88 11.57
N HIS A 8 10.81 -9.93 12.25
CA HIS A 8 11.47 -9.22 13.37
C HIS A 8 10.59 -8.76 14.54
N PHE A 9 9.35 -9.24 14.65
CA PHE A 9 8.50 -8.98 15.81
C PHE A 9 8.29 -10.23 16.64
N SER A 10 8.25 -10.10 17.98
CA SER A 10 8.06 -11.18 18.96
C SER A 10 6.70 -11.88 18.89
N GLY A 11 5.97 -11.76 17.77
CA GLY A 11 4.56 -12.15 17.64
C GLY A 11 3.62 -11.29 18.49
N GLN A 12 4.12 -10.23 19.13
CA GLN A 12 3.32 -9.39 20.00
C GLN A 12 2.34 -8.54 19.19
N LYS A 13 1.07 -8.59 19.56
CA LYS A 13 0.04 -7.71 19.01
C LYS A 13 0.32 -6.27 19.43
N LEU A 14 0.43 -5.38 18.45
CA LEU A 14 0.61 -3.95 18.65
C LEU A 14 -0.74 -3.25 18.74
N SER A 15 -0.80 -2.13 19.48
CA SER A 15 -1.99 -1.28 19.47
C SER A 15 -2.06 -0.46 18.18
N ALA A 16 -3.27 -0.12 17.75
CA ALA A 16 -3.46 0.76 16.58
C ALA A 16 -2.77 2.12 16.78
N GLU A 17 -2.91 2.70 17.99
CA GLU A 17 -2.28 3.96 18.39
C GLU A 17 -0.74 3.94 18.26
N SER A 18 -0.11 2.79 18.51
CA SER A 18 1.35 2.66 18.37
C SER A 18 1.82 2.69 16.91
N MET A 19 0.91 2.40 15.99
CA MET A 19 1.18 2.26 14.55
C MET A 19 0.71 3.47 13.75
N GLU A 20 -0.19 4.27 14.30
CA GLU A 20 -0.80 5.45 13.67
C GLU A 20 0.24 6.39 13.03
N PRO A 21 1.36 6.76 13.66
CA PRO A 21 2.34 7.65 13.02
C PRO A 21 2.98 7.07 11.76
N ALA A 22 3.14 5.75 11.70
CA ALA A 22 3.65 5.06 10.52
C ALA A 22 2.57 5.03 9.42
N LEU A 23 1.33 4.70 9.80
CA LEU A 23 0.19 4.62 8.89
C LEU A 23 -0.07 5.97 8.21
N GLU A 24 -0.12 7.06 8.99
CA GLU A 24 -0.28 8.43 8.48
C GLU A 24 0.82 8.79 7.47
N LEU A 25 2.09 8.56 7.84
CA LEU A 25 3.21 8.85 6.96
C LEU A 25 3.16 8.01 5.67
N PHE A 26 2.75 6.75 5.75
CA PHE A 26 2.68 5.87 4.59
C PHE A 26 1.55 6.29 3.64
N HIS A 27 0.33 6.50 4.14
CA HIS A 27 -0.79 6.97 3.32
C HIS A 27 -0.51 8.32 2.68
N GLU A 28 0.05 9.28 3.43
CA GLU A 28 0.47 10.56 2.85
C GLU A 28 1.43 10.37 1.67
N LEU A 29 2.34 9.40 1.73
CA LEU A 29 3.28 9.14 0.63
C LEU A 29 2.60 8.48 -0.56
N ILE A 30 1.75 7.47 -0.33
CA ILE A 30 0.99 6.80 -1.39
C ILE A 30 0.10 7.81 -2.13
N GLU A 31 -0.68 8.60 -1.42
CA GLU A 31 -1.57 9.64 -1.97
C GLU A 31 -0.81 10.73 -2.72
N ASN A 32 0.43 11.04 -2.30
CA ASN A 32 1.27 12.05 -2.92
C ASN A 32 2.36 11.45 -3.82
N THR A 33 2.15 10.23 -4.33
CA THR A 33 3.07 9.63 -5.30
C THR A 33 3.19 10.55 -6.52
N PRO A 34 4.41 10.93 -6.94
CA PRO A 34 4.63 11.86 -8.04
C PRO A 34 3.92 11.45 -9.34
N SER A 35 2.93 12.25 -9.75
CA SER A 35 2.28 12.10 -11.05
C SER A 35 3.01 12.86 -12.16
N SER A 36 2.61 12.66 -13.41
CA SER A 36 3.20 13.32 -14.59
C SER A 36 3.31 14.85 -14.46
N LYS A 37 2.38 15.50 -13.73
CA LYS A 37 2.37 16.96 -13.51
C LYS A 37 3.46 17.43 -12.52
N ASN A 38 3.82 16.58 -11.56
CA ASN A 38 4.70 16.92 -10.44
C ASN A 38 6.04 16.20 -10.49
N HIS A 39 6.18 15.19 -11.35
CA HIS A 39 7.37 14.38 -11.47
C HIS A 39 8.45 15.10 -12.30
N LYS A 40 9.45 15.66 -11.61
CA LYS A 40 10.72 15.98 -12.25
C LYS A 40 11.43 14.66 -12.51
N GLN A 41 11.59 14.32 -13.79
CA GLN A 41 12.02 13.05 -14.41
C GLN A 41 13.30 12.36 -13.87
N ARG A 42 13.86 12.81 -12.74
CA ARG A 42 15.15 12.35 -12.18
C ARG A 42 15.17 12.11 -10.67
N SER A 43 14.03 12.14 -9.97
CA SER A 43 14.07 12.07 -8.50
C SER A 43 14.17 10.63 -7.99
N TRP A 44 13.35 9.73 -8.54
CA TRP A 44 13.27 8.33 -8.10
C TRP A 44 12.99 7.39 -9.28
N PRO A 45 13.66 6.22 -9.38
CA PRO A 45 13.43 5.25 -10.46
C PRO A 45 12.10 4.49 -10.36
N SER A 46 11.54 4.38 -9.16
CA SER A 46 10.40 3.51 -8.88
C SER A 46 9.56 4.04 -7.70
N VAL A 47 8.36 3.49 -7.53
CA VAL A 47 7.51 3.76 -6.36
C VAL A 47 8.23 3.37 -5.06
N GLY A 48 8.88 2.21 -5.04
CA GLY A 48 9.62 1.75 -3.86
C GLY A 48 10.78 2.68 -3.48
N ASP A 49 11.51 3.21 -4.46
CA ASP A 49 12.60 4.16 -4.22
C ASP A 49 12.10 5.52 -3.70
N PHE A 50 10.97 6.00 -4.24
CA PHE A 50 10.31 7.20 -3.76
C PHE A 50 9.91 7.04 -2.28
N ILE A 51 9.16 5.99 -1.96
CA ILE A 51 8.66 5.76 -0.60
C ILE A 51 9.84 5.65 0.37
N ARG A 52 10.84 4.80 0.10
CA ARG A 52 11.98 4.64 1.02
C ARG A 52 12.77 5.94 1.20
N SER A 53 12.96 6.72 0.14
CA SER A 53 13.68 7.99 0.23
C SER A 53 12.92 9.01 1.08
N GLU A 54 11.62 9.17 0.84
CA GLU A 54 10.80 10.12 1.57
C GLU A 54 10.53 9.68 3.01
N VAL A 55 10.37 8.39 3.28
CA VAL A 55 10.30 7.84 4.64
C VAL A 55 11.56 8.20 5.41
N ARG A 56 12.76 7.92 4.85
CA ARG A 56 14.03 8.27 5.51
C ARG A 56 14.11 9.76 5.84
N ARG A 57 13.76 10.61 4.87
CA ARG A 57 13.83 12.07 5.02
C ARG A 57 12.82 12.61 6.03
N ARG A 58 11.55 12.16 5.97
CA ARG A 58 10.46 12.65 6.82
C ARG A 58 10.52 12.06 8.22
N ALA A 59 10.84 10.77 8.37
CA ALA A 59 10.98 10.12 9.67
C ALA A 59 12.10 10.75 10.51
N ALA A 60 13.23 11.09 9.90
CA ALA A 60 14.34 11.77 10.59
C ALA A 60 13.92 13.11 11.21
N LYS A 61 12.94 13.80 10.60
CA LYS A 61 12.39 15.06 11.10
C LYS A 61 11.21 14.86 12.06
N ARG A 62 10.22 14.04 11.68
CA ARG A 62 8.96 13.85 12.42
C ARG A 62 9.13 13.08 13.71
N TRP A 63 10.12 12.21 13.79
CA TRP A 63 10.32 11.31 14.92
C TRP A 63 11.68 11.57 15.60
N ASN A 64 12.17 12.81 15.56
CA ASN A 64 13.47 13.17 16.12
C ASN A 64 13.50 13.09 17.66
N ASP A 65 12.34 13.21 18.30
CA ASP A 65 12.07 13.12 19.73
C ASP A 65 11.83 11.68 20.21
N LYS A 66 11.52 10.76 19.28
CA LYS A 66 11.25 9.36 19.61
C LYS A 66 12.54 8.58 19.89
N ASP A 67 12.48 7.66 20.86
CA ASP A 67 13.59 6.79 21.17
C ASP A 67 13.93 5.83 20.01
N LYS A 68 15.08 5.16 20.11
CA LYS A 68 15.58 4.28 19.05
C LYS A 68 14.65 3.09 18.76
N ASN A 69 14.04 2.51 19.79
CA ASN A 69 13.20 1.33 19.64
C ASN A 69 11.87 1.72 18.98
N THR A 70 11.26 2.82 19.41
CA THR A 70 10.05 3.34 18.78
C THR A 70 10.28 3.70 17.31
N ARG A 71 11.40 4.34 16.97
CA ARG A 71 11.73 4.60 15.55
C ARG A 71 11.91 3.33 14.73
N LYS A 72 12.58 2.31 15.29
CA LYS A 72 12.74 1.01 14.62
C LYS A 72 11.39 0.33 14.40
N LEU A 73 10.50 0.40 15.38
CA LEU A 73 9.13 -0.11 15.29
C LEU A 73 8.36 0.55 14.14
N LEU A 74 8.34 1.88 14.08
CA LEU A 74 7.61 2.62 13.05
C LEU A 74 8.18 2.40 11.65
N LEU A 75 9.51 2.27 11.51
CA LEU A 75 10.12 1.91 10.22
C LEU A 75 9.80 0.46 9.81
N GLY A 76 9.74 -0.47 10.76
CA GLY A 76 9.30 -1.84 10.51
C GLY A 76 7.84 -1.91 10.07
N ALA A 77 6.97 -1.11 10.70
CA ALA A 77 5.57 -0.96 10.28
C ALA A 77 5.44 -0.52 8.82
N ILE A 78 6.26 0.45 8.39
CA ILE A 78 6.28 0.92 7.00
C ILE A 78 6.75 -0.17 6.04
N ASP A 79 7.77 -0.96 6.40
CA ASP A 79 8.20 -2.11 5.59
C ASP A 79 7.05 -3.12 5.42
N THR A 80 6.26 -3.34 6.47
CA THR A 80 5.07 -4.20 6.37
C THR A 80 4.01 -3.63 5.45
N MET A 81 3.72 -2.33 5.54
CA MET A 81 2.75 -1.69 4.65
C MET A 81 3.22 -1.70 3.19
N LEU A 82 4.53 -1.56 2.93
CA LEU A 82 5.08 -1.76 1.59
C LEU A 82 4.82 -3.17 1.04
N LYS A 83 4.88 -4.21 1.88
CA LYS A 83 4.55 -5.58 1.49
C LYS A 83 3.06 -5.76 1.22
N GLU A 84 2.21 -5.09 1.99
CA GLU A 84 0.76 -5.07 1.78
C GLU A 84 0.43 -4.39 0.44
N GLU A 85 1.09 -3.26 0.15
CA GLU A 85 0.95 -2.54 -1.12
C GLU A 85 1.43 -3.38 -2.32
N CYS A 86 2.45 -4.23 -2.15
CA CYS A 86 2.83 -5.21 -3.17
C CYS A 86 1.69 -6.17 -3.52
N CYS A 87 0.92 -6.62 -2.53
CA CYS A 87 -0.26 -7.46 -2.74
C CYS A 87 -1.35 -6.70 -3.50
N ALA A 88 -1.65 -5.47 -3.08
CA ALA A 88 -2.64 -4.62 -3.74
C ALA A 88 -2.26 -4.33 -5.20
N SER A 89 -0.97 -4.11 -5.46
CA SER A 89 -0.42 -3.82 -6.79
C SER A 89 -0.08 -5.07 -7.61
N ALA A 90 -0.33 -6.27 -7.09
CA ALA A 90 0.03 -7.55 -7.72
C ALA A 90 1.49 -7.61 -8.22
N THR A 91 2.43 -7.06 -7.44
CA THR A 91 3.86 -7.06 -7.76
C THR A 91 4.67 -7.80 -6.69
N HIS A 92 5.83 -8.32 -7.08
CA HIS A 92 6.80 -8.86 -6.12
C HIS A 92 7.50 -7.75 -5.31
N SER A 93 7.64 -6.55 -5.90
CA SER A 93 8.29 -5.41 -5.25
C SER A 93 7.78 -4.09 -5.83
N MET A 94 7.59 -3.09 -4.97
CA MET A 94 7.29 -1.71 -5.40
C MET A 94 8.42 -1.08 -6.23
N ASP A 95 9.60 -1.72 -6.27
CA ASP A 95 10.76 -1.26 -7.06
C ASP A 95 10.58 -1.48 -8.57
N THR A 96 9.60 -2.30 -8.96
CA THR A 96 9.31 -2.58 -10.37
C THR A 96 8.23 -1.66 -10.94
N LEU A 97 7.61 -0.81 -10.11
CA LEU A 97 6.49 0.04 -10.51
C LEU A 97 6.97 1.44 -10.89
N ASP A 98 6.51 1.89 -12.05
CA ASP A 98 6.69 3.27 -12.50
C ASP A 98 5.81 4.23 -11.69
N LEU A 99 6.39 5.36 -11.28
CA LEU A 99 5.71 6.37 -10.46
C LEU A 99 4.49 6.98 -11.16
N VAL A 100 4.66 7.32 -12.44
CA VAL A 100 3.61 7.99 -13.20
C VAL A 100 2.48 7.01 -13.48
N GLY A 101 2.78 5.79 -13.91
CA GLY A 101 1.80 4.73 -14.12
C GLY A 101 1.04 4.37 -12.85
N PHE A 102 1.72 4.25 -11.71
CA PHE A 102 1.08 4.01 -10.42
C PHE A 102 0.10 5.13 -10.06
N SER A 103 0.48 6.40 -10.27
CA SER A 103 -0.36 7.56 -9.97
C SER A 103 -1.59 7.74 -10.88
N MET A 104 -1.71 6.95 -11.96
CA MET A 104 -2.84 7.01 -12.89
C MET A 104 -4.03 6.14 -12.44
N TYR A 105 -3.83 5.25 -11.47
CA TYR A 105 -4.92 4.42 -10.94
C TYR A 105 -5.88 5.28 -10.10
N GLU A 106 -7.18 5.17 -10.39
CA GLU A 106 -8.23 5.90 -9.69
C GLU A 106 -9.02 4.96 -8.79
N ASN A 107 -9.14 5.31 -7.51
CA ASN A 107 -9.99 4.58 -6.57
C ASN A 107 -11.44 5.03 -6.70
N ILE A 108 -12.36 4.07 -6.74
CA ILE A 108 -13.80 4.35 -6.69
C ILE A 108 -14.20 4.51 -5.22
N GLU A 109 -15.00 5.53 -4.92
CA GLU A 109 -15.51 5.76 -3.57
C GLU A 109 -16.42 4.61 -3.09
N GLY A 110 -16.24 4.19 -1.83
CA GLY A 110 -17.04 3.14 -1.20
C GLY A 110 -16.23 2.34 -0.19
N VAL A 111 -16.92 1.53 0.61
CA VAL A 111 -16.26 0.53 1.47
C VAL A 111 -16.25 -0.79 0.71
N ASP A 112 -15.07 -1.40 0.62
CA ASP A 112 -14.91 -2.72 0.02
C ASP A 112 -15.88 -3.71 0.68
N CYS A 113 -16.61 -4.44 -0.16
CA CYS A 113 -17.57 -5.43 0.27
C CYS A 113 -17.34 -6.75 -0.45
N THR A 114 -17.84 -7.83 0.17
CA THR A 114 -17.81 -9.16 -0.43
C THR A 114 -19.23 -9.59 -0.76
N PHE A 115 -19.38 -10.37 -1.83
CA PHE A 115 -20.63 -11.06 -2.10
C PHE A 115 -20.80 -12.23 -1.11
N PRO A 116 -21.88 -12.29 -0.31
CA PRO A 116 -22.04 -13.33 0.72
C PRO A 116 -22.01 -14.77 0.19
N ARG A 117 -22.27 -14.95 -1.11
CA ARG A 117 -22.28 -16.25 -1.80
C ARG A 117 -21.10 -16.42 -2.79
N GLY A 118 -20.09 -15.55 -2.71
CA GLY A 118 -18.96 -15.52 -3.64
C GLY A 118 -19.24 -14.72 -4.91
N PHE A 119 -18.17 -14.28 -5.57
CA PHE A 119 -18.21 -13.50 -6.81
C PHE A 119 -18.76 -14.28 -8.01
N GLU A 120 -18.68 -15.62 -7.98
CA GLU A 120 -19.12 -16.49 -9.08
C GLU A 120 -20.60 -16.31 -9.42
N GLY A 121 -21.45 -15.98 -8.43
CA GLY A 121 -22.87 -15.71 -8.67
C GLY A 121 -23.11 -14.54 -9.64
N LEU A 122 -22.25 -13.52 -9.62
CA LEU A 122 -22.32 -12.40 -10.57
C LEU A 122 -21.98 -12.88 -11.99
N ILE A 123 -20.93 -13.68 -12.13
CA ILE A 123 -20.51 -14.25 -13.42
C ILE A 123 -21.62 -15.12 -13.99
N ASN A 124 -22.21 -16.01 -13.19
CA ASN A 124 -23.29 -16.89 -13.62
C ASN A 124 -24.52 -16.11 -14.10
N SER A 125 -24.90 -15.03 -13.40
CA SER A 125 -26.00 -14.16 -13.84
C SER A 125 -25.70 -13.50 -15.18
N LEU A 126 -24.51 -12.91 -15.36
CA LEU A 126 -24.11 -12.29 -16.62
C LEU A 126 -24.10 -13.29 -17.79
N MET A 127 -23.59 -14.50 -17.56
CA MET A 127 -23.56 -15.55 -18.58
C MET A 127 -24.96 -16.04 -18.96
N SER A 128 -25.91 -16.07 -18.02
CA SER A 128 -27.29 -16.52 -18.28
C SER A 128 -28.10 -15.59 -19.20
N GLU A 129 -27.64 -14.34 -19.36
CA GLU A 129 -28.24 -13.36 -20.27
C GLU A 129 -27.71 -13.47 -21.71
N LEU A 130 -26.64 -14.25 -21.93
CA LEU A 130 -26.08 -14.47 -23.26
C LEU A 130 -26.95 -15.47 -24.06
N PRO A 131 -27.08 -15.29 -25.39
CA PRO A 131 -27.71 -16.28 -26.26
C PRO A 131 -27.03 -17.66 -26.16
N PRO A 132 -27.79 -18.78 -26.32
CA PRO A 132 -27.29 -20.14 -26.13
C PRO A 132 -26.10 -20.53 -27.01
N ASP A 133 -25.87 -19.80 -28.12
CA ASP A 133 -24.90 -20.16 -29.15
C ASP A 133 -23.59 -19.33 -29.09
N ILE A 134 -23.38 -18.55 -28.03
CA ILE A 134 -22.20 -17.67 -27.85
C ILE A 134 -21.14 -18.26 -26.90
N VAL A 135 -21.48 -19.28 -26.10
CA VAL A 135 -20.62 -19.85 -25.02
C VAL A 135 -20.35 -21.32 -25.24
#